data_AF-A0A672Q846-F1
#
_entry.id   AF-A0A672Q846-F1
#
_cell.length_a   1.000
_cell.length_b   1.000
_cell.length_c   1.000
_cell.angle_alpha   90.00
_cell.angle_beta   90.00
_cell.angle_gamma   90.00
#
_symmetry.space_group_name_H-M   'P 1'
#
loop_
_entity.id
_entity.type
_entity.pdbx_description
1 polymer ?
#
loop_
_entity_poly.entity_id
_entity_poly.type
_entity_poly.pdbx_seq_one_letter_code
_entity_poly.pdbx_strand_id
1 'polypeptide(L)'
;NIKTYDLKIGQPTVSYFLKQAAGIEKGAGKTGHEIAGMVTARAVYEIALAKSQDASITLRDTSMLNVVKSIIGSARSLGIKVVNEMISERSCDTEDWSNDAENSALHHRNKLHLLKT
;
A
#
# COMPACT_ATOMS: atom_id res chain seq x y z
N ASN A 1 -5.63 50.08 -15.49
CA ASN A 1 -4.72 48.93 -15.35
C ASN A 1 -5.54 47.72 -14.92
N ILE A 2 -5.65 46.67 -15.75
CA ILE A 2 -6.49 45.49 -15.45
C ILE A 2 -5.62 44.47 -14.71
N LYS A 3 -6.06 44.02 -13.53
CA LYS A 3 -5.39 42.94 -12.79
C LYS A 3 -5.68 41.60 -13.46
N THR A 4 -4.63 40.93 -13.91
CA THR A 4 -4.67 39.57 -14.47
C THR A 4 -3.97 38.60 -13.53
N TYR A 5 -4.44 37.36 -13.50
CA TYR A 5 -3.90 36.28 -12.68
C TYR A 5 -3.64 35.05 -13.54
N ASP A 6 -2.53 34.36 -13.29
CA ASP A 6 -2.19 33.05 -13.87
C ASP A 6 -2.20 32.01 -12.74
N LEU A 7 -2.98 30.93 -12.93
CA LEU A 7 -3.15 29.86 -11.95
C LEU A 7 -2.60 28.56 -12.52
N LYS A 8 -1.71 27.90 -11.76
CA LYS A 8 -1.15 26.59 -12.12
C LYS A 8 -1.53 25.56 -11.07
N ILE A 9 -2.08 24.44 -11.53
CA ILE A 9 -2.46 23.32 -10.68
C ILE A 9 -1.36 22.26 -10.76
N GLY A 10 -0.80 21.89 -9.61
CA GLY A 10 0.21 20.84 -9.50
C GLY A 10 -0.38 19.49 -9.07
N GLN A 11 0.48 18.48 -8.95
CA GLN A 11 0.09 17.16 -8.45
C GLN A 11 -0.37 17.21 -6.98
N PRO A 12 -1.25 16.28 -6.54
CA PRO A 12 -1.68 16.15 -5.13
C PRO A 12 -0.50 16.11 -4.15
N THR A 13 -0.69 16.49 -2.90
CA THR A 13 0.43 16.55 -1.93
C THR A 13 1.08 15.18 -1.69
N VAL A 14 2.35 15.17 -1.30
CA VAL A 14 3.06 13.92 -0.90
C VAL A 14 2.32 13.22 0.23
N SER A 15 1.76 13.98 1.18
CA SER A 15 0.96 13.44 2.28
C SER A 15 -0.28 12.67 1.78
N TYR A 16 -0.96 13.21 0.76
CA TYR A 16 -2.09 12.52 0.14
C TYR A 16 -1.66 11.17 -0.46
N PHE A 17 -0.62 11.17 -1.28
CA PHE A 17 -0.13 9.94 -1.91
C PHE A 17 0.33 8.88 -0.88
N LEU A 18 1.07 9.30 0.14
CA LEU A 18 1.54 8.38 1.18
C LEU A 18 0.40 7.78 1.98
N LYS A 19 -0.63 8.58 2.31
CA LYS A 19 -1.83 8.10 3.00
C LYS A 19 -2.60 7.08 2.18
N GLN A 20 -2.80 7.35 0.89
CA GLN A 20 -3.45 6.42 -0.03
C GLN A 20 -2.64 5.12 -0.17
N ALA A 21 -1.33 5.21 -0.37
CA ALA A 21 -0.46 4.04 -0.47
C ALA A 21 -0.40 3.21 0.83
N ALA A 22 -0.54 3.85 1.99
CA ALA A 22 -0.57 3.19 3.29
C ALA A 22 -1.96 2.69 3.69
N GLY A 23 -3.01 3.04 2.95
CA GLY A 23 -4.40 2.71 3.30
C GLY A 23 -4.91 3.41 4.57
N ILE A 24 -4.44 4.64 4.86
CA ILE A 24 -4.80 5.38 6.08
C ILE A 24 -5.43 6.74 5.77
N GLU A 25 -6.34 7.21 6.61
CA GLU A 25 -6.95 8.55 6.45
C GLU A 25 -6.14 9.65 7.17
N LYS A 26 -5.58 9.32 8.34
CA LYS A 26 -4.84 10.22 9.21
C LYS A 26 -3.45 9.66 9.52
N GLY A 27 -2.48 10.57 9.69
CA GLY A 27 -1.15 10.20 10.17
C GLY A 27 -1.15 9.92 11.68
N ALA A 28 0.00 9.55 12.23
CA ALA A 28 0.16 9.24 13.64
C ALA A 28 -0.20 10.44 14.54
N GLY A 29 -0.92 10.19 15.63
CA GLY A 29 -1.19 11.20 16.65
C GLY A 29 0.07 11.57 17.44
N LYS A 30 0.93 10.58 17.68
CA LYS A 30 2.25 10.76 18.31
C LYS A 30 3.36 10.21 17.42
N THR A 31 3.76 10.99 16.41
CA THR A 31 4.87 10.64 15.50
C THR A 31 6.13 10.22 16.26
N GLY A 32 6.76 9.12 15.81
CA GLY A 32 7.98 8.57 16.41
C GLY A 32 7.72 7.58 17.56
N HIS A 33 6.53 7.61 18.16
CA HIS A 33 6.10 6.63 19.16
C HIS A 33 5.11 5.63 18.58
N GLU A 34 4.30 6.08 17.63
CA GLU A 34 3.27 5.30 16.96
C GLU A 34 3.57 5.16 15.46
N ILE A 35 3.24 4.00 14.91
CA ILE A 35 3.25 3.75 13.47
C ILE A 35 1.80 3.79 12.99
N ALA A 36 1.47 4.74 12.13
CA ALA A 36 0.13 4.89 11.57
C ALA A 36 -0.12 3.97 10.38
N GLY A 37 0.92 3.64 9.61
CA GLY A 37 0.81 2.78 8.45
C GLY A 37 2.19 2.42 7.88
N MET A 38 2.18 1.65 6.80
CA MET A 38 3.41 1.17 6.15
C MET A 38 3.31 1.37 4.64
N VAL A 39 4.45 1.60 3.98
CA VAL A 39 4.56 1.65 2.52
C VAL A 39 5.83 0.94 2.08
N THR A 40 5.84 0.42 0.85
CA THR A 40 7.05 -0.17 0.28
C THR A 40 7.99 0.90 -0.27
N ALA A 41 9.28 0.59 -0.36
CA ALA A 41 10.26 1.42 -1.06
C ALA A 41 9.86 1.65 -2.53
N ARG A 42 9.23 0.65 -3.17
CA ARG A 42 8.65 0.77 -4.51
C ARG A 42 7.57 1.84 -4.58
N ALA A 43 6.60 1.84 -3.66
CA ALA A 43 5.54 2.84 -3.63
C ALA A 43 6.12 4.26 -3.45
N VAL A 44 7.13 4.42 -2.59
CA VAL A 44 7.84 5.70 -2.43
C VAL A 44 8.47 6.18 -3.75
N TYR A 45 9.08 5.27 -4.51
CA TYR A 45 9.67 5.60 -5.80
C TYR A 45 8.62 5.97 -6.86
N GLU A 46 7.49 5.26 -6.92
CA GLU A 46 6.37 5.58 -7.82
C GLU A 46 5.79 6.97 -7.50
N ILE A 47 5.67 7.33 -6.22
CA ILE A 47 5.29 8.69 -5.80
C ILE A 47 6.33 9.73 -6.23
N ALA A 48 7.62 9.39 -6.14
CA ALA A 48 8.70 10.29 -6.58
C ALA A 48 8.66 10.55 -8.09
N LEU A 49 8.39 9.52 -8.90
CA LEU A 49 8.21 9.65 -10.35
C LEU A 49 6.99 10.52 -10.73
N ALA A 50 5.88 10.34 -10.01
CA ALA A 50 4.71 11.19 -10.21
C ALA A 50 5.03 12.65 -9.85
N LYS A 51 5.78 12.86 -8.76
CA LYS A 51 6.14 14.19 -8.27
C LYS A 51 7.24 14.89 -9.03
N SER A 52 8.18 14.17 -9.65
CA SER A 52 9.25 14.78 -10.41
C SER A 52 8.77 15.60 -11.61
N GLN A 53 7.51 15.45 -12.00
CA GLN A 53 6.87 16.23 -13.07
C GLN A 53 6.36 17.60 -12.61
N ASP A 54 6.28 17.86 -11.30
CA ASP A 54 5.87 19.17 -10.77
C ASP A 54 6.92 20.24 -11.15
N ALA A 55 6.45 21.38 -11.66
CA ALA A 55 7.31 22.51 -12.06
C ALA A 55 8.27 22.96 -10.94
N SER A 56 7.84 22.88 -9.68
CA SER A 56 8.68 23.24 -8.53
C SER A 56 9.89 22.33 -8.33
N ILE A 57 9.84 21.09 -8.82
CA ILE A 57 10.93 20.12 -8.72
C ILE A 57 11.83 20.22 -9.94
N THR A 58 11.25 20.30 -11.14
CA THR A 58 12.01 20.44 -12.39
C THR A 58 12.81 21.73 -12.44
N LEU A 59 12.25 22.86 -12.01
CA LEU A 59 12.94 24.16 -11.97
C LEU A 59 14.12 24.20 -10.98
N ARG A 60 14.10 23.33 -9.95
CA ARG A 60 15.17 23.24 -8.95
C ARG A 60 16.26 22.23 -9.34
N ASP A 61 16.12 21.57 -10.49
CA ASP A 61 17.01 20.50 -10.95
C ASP A 61 17.29 19.46 -9.84
N THR A 62 16.25 19.13 -9.08
CA THR A 62 16.41 18.24 -7.93
C THR A 62 16.53 16.81 -8.42
N SER A 63 17.66 16.16 -8.10
CA SER A 63 17.88 14.75 -8.46
C SER A 63 16.78 13.84 -7.90
N MET A 64 16.45 12.77 -8.63
CA MET A 64 15.45 11.78 -8.20
C MET A 64 15.73 11.22 -6.80
N LEU A 65 17.00 11.00 -6.47
CA LEU A 65 17.42 10.53 -5.15
C LEU A 65 17.05 11.51 -4.04
N ASN A 66 17.15 12.82 -4.28
CA ASN A 66 16.75 13.84 -3.32
C ASN A 66 15.22 13.94 -3.18
N VAL A 67 14.48 13.75 -4.28
CA VAL A 67 13.00 13.68 -4.25
C VAL A 67 12.56 12.49 -3.39
N VAL A 68 13.12 11.31 -3.62
CA VAL A 68 12.86 10.09 -2.82
C VAL A 68 13.17 10.33 -1.34
N LYS A 69 14.35 10.87 -1.01
CA LYS A 69 14.73 11.19 0.39
C LYS A 69 13.74 12.16 1.04
N SER A 70 13.26 13.16 0.31
CA SER A 70 12.25 14.11 0.79
C SER A 70 10.92 13.42 1.10
N ILE A 71 10.48 12.50 0.24
CA ILE A 71 9.25 11.72 0.45
C ILE A 71 9.40 10.77 1.65
N ILE A 72 10.56 10.12 1.81
CA ILE A 72 10.85 9.29 3.01
C ILE A 72 10.79 10.15 4.29
N GLY A 73 11.34 11.36 4.25
CA GLY A 73 11.21 12.33 5.35
C GLY A 73 9.75 12.63 5.67
N SER A 74 8.93 12.85 4.64
CA SER A 74 7.49 13.09 4.79
C SER A 74 6.75 11.88 5.37
N ALA A 75 7.08 10.66 4.94
CA ALA A 75 6.53 9.43 5.51
C ALA A 75 6.85 9.31 7.00
N ARG A 76 8.10 9.57 7.40
CA ARG A 76 8.51 9.58 8.80
C ARG A 76 7.70 10.58 9.63
N SER A 77 7.49 11.80 9.12
CA SER A 77 6.69 12.82 9.81
C SER A 77 5.21 12.43 9.98
N LEU A 78 4.67 11.61 9.07
CA LEU A 78 3.32 11.07 9.15
C LEU A 78 3.21 9.82 10.05
N GLY A 79 4.32 9.31 10.58
CA GLY A 79 4.36 8.03 11.28
C GLY A 79 4.18 6.82 10.36
N ILE A 80 4.51 6.96 9.08
CA ILE A 80 4.47 5.87 8.10
C ILE A 80 5.85 5.22 8.01
N LYS A 81 5.91 3.90 8.20
CA LYS A 81 7.15 3.13 8.09
C LYS A 81 7.38 2.69 6.64
N VAL A 82 8.57 2.96 6.11
CA VAL A 82 8.99 2.45 4.79
C VAL A 82 9.64 1.09 4.97
N VAL A 83 9.18 0.09 4.23
CA VAL A 83 9.70 -1.28 4.24
C VAL A 83 10.13 -1.74 2.85
N ASN A 84 10.98 -2.77 2.77
CA ASN A 84 11.43 -3.30 1.48
C ASN A 84 10.30 -4.02 0.73
N GLU A 85 9.58 -4.89 1.44
CA GLU A 85 8.48 -5.68 0.90
C GLU A 85 7.31 -5.70 1.89
N MET A 86 6.09 -5.71 1.37
CA MET A 86 4.91 -6.06 2.17
C MET A 86 4.66 -7.54 1.98
N ILE A 87 4.76 -8.29 3.07
CA ILE A 87 4.25 -9.66 3.10
C ILE A 87 2.74 -9.50 3.24
N SER A 88 2.00 -9.73 2.15
CA SER A 88 0.58 -10.00 2.30
C SER A 88 0.48 -11.35 3.00
N GLU A 89 0.15 -11.36 4.29
CA GLU A 89 -0.58 -12.50 4.83
C GLU A 89 -1.89 -12.53 4.05
N ARG A 90 -1.87 -13.22 2.91
CA ARG A 90 -3.09 -13.75 2.34
C ARG A 90 -3.62 -14.64 3.44
N SER A 91 -4.69 -14.22 4.12
CA SER A 91 -5.61 -15.16 4.72
C SER A 91 -6.01 -16.08 3.59
N CYS A 92 -5.29 -17.20 3.50
CA CYS A 92 -5.71 -18.34 2.73
C CYS A 92 -6.89 -18.88 3.51
N ASP A 93 -8.07 -18.31 3.27
CA ASP A 93 -9.29 -19.09 3.28
C ASP A 93 -9.18 -20.04 2.07
N THR A 94 -8.19 -20.94 2.10
CA THR A 94 -8.35 -22.22 1.41
C THR A 94 -9.43 -22.91 2.21
N GLU A 95 -10.65 -22.86 1.70
CA GLU A 95 -11.63 -23.91 1.96
C GLU A 95 -10.88 -25.24 1.84
N ASP A 96 -10.79 -25.93 2.97
CA ASP A 96 -10.04 -27.16 3.15
C ASP A 96 -10.70 -28.29 2.35
N TRP A 97 -10.36 -28.37 1.06
CA TRP A 97 -10.84 -29.39 0.13
C TRP A 97 -10.48 -30.82 0.57
N SER A 98 -9.54 -30.98 1.51
CA SER A 98 -9.13 -32.28 2.04
C SER A 98 -10.28 -33.00 2.74
N ASN A 99 -11.17 -32.25 3.41
CA ASN A 99 -12.26 -32.84 4.18
C ASN A 99 -13.40 -33.38 3.31
N ASP A 100 -13.63 -32.82 2.13
CA ASP A 100 -14.73 -33.25 1.24
C ASP A 100 -14.44 -34.56 0.51
N ALA A 101 -13.18 -34.79 0.14
CA ALA A 101 -12.74 -36.02 -0.49
C ALA A 101 -12.80 -37.21 0.49
N GLU A 102 -12.36 -37.00 1.73
CA GLU A 102 -12.43 -38.02 2.78
C GLU A 102 -13.88 -38.34 3.18
N ASN A 103 -14.73 -37.31 3.36
CA ASN A 103 -16.16 -37.52 3.67
C ASN A 103 -16.89 -38.24 2.52
N SER A 104 -16.59 -37.91 1.27
CA SER A 104 -17.18 -38.60 0.10
C SER A 104 -16.75 -40.06 0.01
N ALA A 105 -15.47 -40.35 0.28
CA ALA A 105 -14.95 -41.72 0.30
C ALA A 105 -15.57 -42.55 1.43
N LEU A 106 -15.71 -41.97 2.63
CA LEU A 106 -16.40 -42.58 3.77
C LEU A 106 -17.88 -42.87 3.46
N HIS A 107 -18.58 -41.90 2.85
CA HIS A 107 -19.98 -42.07 2.49
C HIS A 107 -20.17 -43.18 1.44
N HIS A 108 -19.30 -43.23 0.42
CA HIS A 108 -19.33 -44.29 -0.58
C HIS A 108 -19.02 -45.67 0.02
N ARG A 109 -18.02 -45.74 0.91
CA ARG A 109 -17.66 -46.98 1.63
C ARG A 109 -18.82 -47.46 2.51
N ASN A 110 -19.48 -46.57 3.24
CA ASN A 110 -20.64 -46.91 4.08
C ASN A 110 -21.84 -47.37 3.23
N LYS A 111 -22.08 -46.76 2.06
CA LYS A 111 -23.13 -47.18 1.12
C LYS A 111 -22.89 -48.59 0.57
N LEU A 112 -21.64 -48.93 0.25
CA LEU A 112 -21.27 -50.28 -0.20
C LEU A 112 -21.40 -51.33 0.90
N HIS A 113 -21.16 -50.94 2.16
CA HIS A 113 -21.30 -51.86 3.30
C HIS A 113 -22.77 -52.21 3.58
N LEU A 114 -23.68 -51.23 3.43
CA LEU A 114 -25.13 -51.42 3.57
C LEU A 114 -25.74 -52.30 2.47
N LEU A 115 -25.17 -52.27 1.25
CA LEU A 115 -25.63 -53.11 0.14
C LEU A 115 -25.15 -54.57 0.22
N LYS A 116 -24.24 -54.86 1.16
CA LYS A 116 -23.66 -56.20 1.38
C LYS A 116 -24.24 -56.90 2.61
N THR A 117 -25.24 -56.31 3.27
CA THR A 117 -25.97 -56.88 4.41
C THR A 117 -27.40 -57.20 3.95
#